data_AF-A0A2N5LZL0-F1
#
_entry.id   AF-A0A2N5LZL0-F1
#
_cell.length_a   1.000
_cell.length_b   1.000
_cell.length_c   1.000
_cell.angle_alpha   90.00
_cell.angle_beta   90.00
_cell.angle_gamma   90.00
#
_symmetry.space_group_name_H-M   'P 1'
#
loop_
_entity.id
_entity.type
_entity.pdbx_description
1 polymer ?
#
loop_
_entity_poly.entity_id
_entity_poly.type
_entity_poly.pdbx_seq_one_letter_code
_entity_poly.pdbx_strand_id
1 'polypeptide(L)'
;MDVFVRQGDTLWYYSTLFKVNTQLIIDSNPDSNPDKLAAGQRIRIPGFVSVLYTMRAGDSLWSIAQSRNLPLDTLFLVNLHINPVSLRPGQTLLVPLRITWRIVQLPENYDYETMMDHITRLQGIYPFLRMTSIGHTVLGREIPELLLGFGEKRIHYNASFHANEWITTAVVMAFLNDYLLALTNGTPIREIALFPLYEQALLSIVPMVNPDGVNLVLNGPPASEPWRSKTIELNNDSRDFSGWKANIRGVDLNDQFPARWELEKARNPAQPGPRDYAGERPLTEPEAIAMADLIIRRDYTRVLAFHTQGEVIYWGFENLEPPESAKYVRELGRVSGYEPVRTIESYAGYKDWFIQDWRRPGFTIELGRGVNPLPLSQFNEIYEEALGIFLAGIYL
;
A
#
# COMPACT_ATOMS: atom_id res chain seq x y z
N MET A 1 15.95 11.56 -3.00
CA MET A 1 17.15 12.40 -2.84
C MET A 1 16.94 13.73 -3.54
N ASP A 2 17.50 14.82 -3.02
CA ASP A 2 17.36 16.15 -3.62
C ASP A 2 18.59 16.51 -4.45
N VAL A 3 18.38 17.04 -5.65
CA VAL A 3 19.38 17.72 -6.48
C VAL A 3 18.95 19.15 -6.73
N PHE A 4 19.90 20.00 -7.09
CA PHE A 4 19.65 21.42 -7.33
C PHE A 4 19.99 21.79 -8.77
N VAL A 5 19.05 22.47 -9.43
CA VAL A 5 19.11 22.78 -10.86
C VAL A 5 20.25 23.73 -11.17
N ARG A 6 21.06 23.40 -12.17
CA ARG A 6 22.04 24.30 -12.78
C ARG A 6 21.50 24.89 -14.08
N GLN A 7 22.14 25.95 -14.57
CA GLN A 7 21.76 26.55 -15.85
C GLN A 7 21.85 25.53 -16.98
N GLY A 8 20.73 25.29 -17.66
CA GLY A 8 20.63 24.35 -18.79
C GLY A 8 20.31 22.89 -18.41
N ASP A 9 20.22 22.56 -17.12
CA ASP A 9 19.77 21.23 -16.69
C ASP A 9 18.29 21.00 -17.11
N THR A 10 17.94 19.75 -17.39
CA THR A 10 16.58 19.32 -17.73
C THR A 10 16.22 18.04 -16.97
N LEU A 11 14.93 17.74 -16.84
CA LEU A 11 14.50 16.47 -16.24
C LEU A 11 14.96 15.25 -17.06
N TRP A 12 15.07 15.38 -18.38
CA TRP A 12 15.62 14.35 -19.26
C TRP A 12 17.11 14.07 -18.97
N TYR A 13 17.89 15.14 -18.72
CA TYR A 13 19.29 15.01 -18.32
C TYR A 13 19.40 14.24 -16.99
N TYR A 14 18.58 14.58 -15.97
CA TYR A 14 18.56 13.83 -14.71
C TYR A 14 18.11 12.37 -14.89
N SER A 15 17.11 12.13 -15.73
CA SER A 15 16.65 10.78 -16.08
C SER A 15 17.78 9.92 -16.64
N THR A 16 18.58 10.47 -17.56
CA THR A 16 19.74 9.79 -18.15
C THR A 16 20.83 9.56 -17.12
N LEU A 17 21.15 10.59 -16.32
CA LEU A 17 22.22 10.55 -15.32
C LEU A 17 21.93 9.52 -14.21
N PHE A 18 20.70 9.51 -13.71
CA PHE A 18 20.26 8.63 -12.63
C PHE A 18 19.62 7.34 -13.15
N LYS A 19 19.51 7.11 -14.46
CA LYS A 19 18.86 5.93 -15.05
C LYS A 19 17.49 5.64 -14.42
N VAL A 20 16.68 6.69 -14.27
CA VAL A 20 15.31 6.63 -13.75
C VAL A 20 14.39 7.18 -14.84
N ASN A 21 13.23 6.57 -15.04
CA ASN A 21 12.28 7.06 -16.03
C ASN A 21 11.90 8.53 -15.76
N THR A 22 11.92 9.38 -16.79
CA THR A 22 11.66 10.82 -16.66
C THR A 22 10.30 11.11 -16.02
N GLN A 23 9.27 10.32 -16.33
CA GLN A 23 7.92 10.50 -15.77
C GLN A 23 7.90 10.30 -14.25
N LEU A 24 8.66 9.35 -13.71
CA LEU A 24 8.77 9.17 -12.26
C LEU A 24 9.43 10.38 -11.57
N ILE A 25 10.34 11.07 -12.27
CA ILE A 25 10.94 12.32 -11.78
C ILE A 25 9.89 13.44 -11.83
N ILE A 26 9.10 13.55 -12.91
CA ILE A 26 8.00 14.52 -13.01
C ILE A 26 7.01 14.31 -11.87
N ASP A 27 6.53 13.09 -11.66
CA ASP A 27 5.53 12.76 -10.64
C ASP A 27 6.08 12.90 -9.21
N SER A 28 7.40 12.83 -9.05
CA SER A 28 8.08 13.16 -7.78
C SER A 28 8.15 14.66 -7.52
N ASN A 29 7.82 15.52 -8.47
CA ASN A 29 7.96 16.98 -8.38
C ASN A 29 6.70 17.71 -8.92
N PRO A 30 5.52 17.47 -8.32
CA PRO A 30 4.25 17.98 -8.84
C PRO A 30 4.16 19.51 -8.89
N ASP A 31 4.90 20.21 -8.03
CA ASP A 31 4.92 21.68 -7.98
C ASP A 31 5.92 22.31 -8.98
N SER A 32 6.64 21.50 -9.75
CA SER A 32 7.65 21.95 -10.71
C SER A 32 7.10 21.94 -12.14
N ASN A 33 7.43 22.98 -12.93
CA ASN A 33 7.18 22.95 -14.37
C ASN A 33 8.28 22.14 -15.07
N PRO A 34 7.97 20.99 -15.71
CA PRO A 34 8.98 20.12 -16.31
C PRO A 34 9.73 20.77 -17.48
N ASP A 35 9.11 21.74 -18.17
CA ASP A 35 9.69 22.42 -19.34
C ASP A 35 10.48 23.69 -18.96
N LYS A 36 10.37 24.13 -17.71
CA LYS A 36 10.96 25.40 -17.23
C LYS A 36 11.53 25.23 -15.83
N LEU A 37 12.76 24.72 -15.76
CA LEU A 37 13.50 24.61 -14.51
C LEU A 37 14.30 25.89 -14.23
N ALA A 38 14.17 26.44 -13.03
CA ALA A 38 14.94 27.59 -12.59
C ALA A 38 16.26 27.16 -11.93
N ALA A 39 17.35 27.87 -12.18
CA ALA A 39 18.62 27.60 -11.49
C ALA A 39 18.44 27.72 -9.96
N GLY A 40 18.98 26.76 -9.21
CA GLY A 40 18.80 26.61 -7.77
C GLY A 40 17.50 25.92 -7.35
N GLN A 41 16.58 25.64 -8.28
CA GLN A 41 15.36 24.88 -7.98
C GLN A 41 15.72 23.48 -7.49
N ARG A 42 15.00 23.03 -6.45
CA ARG A 42 15.14 21.68 -5.89
C ARG A 42 14.34 20.69 -6.73
N ILE A 43 14.98 19.60 -7.14
CA ILE A 43 14.35 18.47 -7.84
C ILE A 43 14.60 17.19 -7.05
N ARG A 44 13.53 16.46 -6.78
CA ARG A 44 13.55 15.17 -6.08
C ARG A 44 13.77 14.04 -7.08
N ILE A 45 14.86 13.29 -6.90
CA ILE A 45 15.17 12.08 -7.65
C ILE A 45 14.69 10.86 -6.85
N PRO A 46 13.72 10.08 -7.36
CA PRO A 46 13.21 8.89 -6.67
C PRO A 46 14.18 7.70 -6.78
N GLY A 47 14.10 6.77 -5.82
CA GLY A 47 14.95 5.57 -5.77
C GLY A 47 16.38 5.82 -5.28
N PHE A 48 16.66 7.04 -4.79
CA PHE A 48 17.96 7.43 -4.27
C PHE A 48 17.85 8.13 -2.92
N VAL A 49 18.84 7.91 -2.07
CA VAL A 49 19.09 8.67 -0.84
C VAL A 49 20.48 9.31 -0.89
N SER A 50 20.71 10.35 -0.10
CA SER A 50 22.05 10.91 0.10
C SER A 50 22.68 10.32 1.35
N VAL A 51 23.88 9.77 1.24
CA VAL A 51 24.67 9.33 2.40
C VAL A 51 25.82 10.29 2.64
N LEU A 52 26.11 10.55 3.91
CA LEU A 52 27.28 11.35 4.29
C LEU A 52 28.55 10.52 4.11
N TYR A 53 29.54 11.11 3.46
CA TYR A 53 30.86 10.52 3.25
C TYR A 53 31.94 11.49 3.74
N THR A 54 32.72 11.06 4.72
CA THR A 54 33.88 11.82 5.19
C THR A 54 35.09 11.51 4.33
N MET A 55 35.60 12.53 3.65
CA MET A 55 36.77 12.43 2.78
C MET A 55 38.01 11.96 3.55
N ARG A 56 38.73 11.03 2.95
CA ARG A 56 40.01 10.50 3.42
C ARG A 56 41.15 11.13 2.62
N ALA A 57 42.37 11.01 3.15
CA ALA A 57 43.56 11.42 2.42
C ALA A 57 43.68 10.62 1.11
N GLY A 58 43.85 11.32 -0.01
CA GLY A 58 43.91 10.72 -1.35
C GLY A 58 42.56 10.61 -2.08
N ASP A 59 41.45 10.94 -1.42
CA ASP A 59 40.15 10.97 -2.11
C ASP A 59 40.04 12.14 -3.08
N SER A 60 39.35 11.88 -4.18
CA SER A 60 38.84 12.87 -5.12
C SER A 60 37.37 12.55 -5.42
N LEU A 61 36.61 13.52 -5.93
CA LEU A 61 35.23 13.23 -6.38
C LEU A 61 35.22 12.12 -7.44
N TRP A 62 36.24 12.07 -8.30
CA TRP A 62 36.38 11.02 -9.31
C TRP A 62 36.57 9.63 -8.68
N SER A 63 37.50 9.47 -7.73
CA SER A 63 37.73 8.17 -7.08
C SER A 63 36.52 7.71 -6.26
N ILE A 64 35.82 8.64 -5.61
CA ILE A 64 34.58 8.37 -4.88
C ILE A 64 33.49 7.91 -5.87
N ALA A 65 33.24 8.67 -6.93
CA ALA A 65 32.24 8.33 -7.95
C ALA A 65 32.51 6.96 -8.58
N GLN A 66 33.77 6.70 -8.96
CA GLN A 66 34.19 5.42 -9.52
C GLN A 66 33.95 4.26 -8.56
N SER A 67 34.32 4.41 -7.28
CA SER A 67 34.12 3.37 -6.26
C SER A 67 32.64 3.02 -6.00
N ARG A 68 31.73 3.94 -6.34
CA ARG A 68 30.27 3.78 -6.17
C ARG A 68 29.54 3.49 -7.48
N ASN A 69 30.26 3.32 -8.59
CA ASN A 69 29.69 3.16 -9.93
C ASN A 69 28.69 4.29 -10.28
N LEU A 70 29.05 5.53 -9.94
CA LEU A 70 28.26 6.72 -10.19
C LEU A 70 28.91 7.58 -11.27
N PRO A 71 28.12 8.20 -12.17
CA PRO A 71 28.63 9.31 -12.97
C PRO A 71 29.13 10.43 -12.05
N LEU A 72 30.31 11.00 -12.34
CA LEU A 72 30.92 12.06 -11.54
C LEU A 72 29.97 13.24 -11.30
N ASP A 73 29.16 13.59 -12.30
CA ASP A 73 28.26 14.74 -12.25
C ASP A 73 27.16 14.60 -11.19
N THR A 74 26.82 13.36 -10.79
CA THR A 74 25.88 13.13 -9.69
C THR A 74 26.40 13.69 -8.36
N LEU A 75 27.73 13.68 -8.14
CA LEU A 75 28.34 14.27 -6.94
C LEU A 75 28.31 15.79 -6.98
N PHE A 76 28.47 16.41 -8.16
CA PHE A 76 28.35 17.86 -8.28
C PHE A 76 26.93 18.32 -7.97
N LEU A 77 25.91 17.64 -8.49
CA LEU A 77 24.51 18.02 -8.30
C LEU A 77 24.05 18.01 -6.83
N VAL A 78 24.57 17.10 -6.02
CA VAL A 78 24.21 17.02 -4.59
C VAL A 78 25.14 17.83 -3.68
N ASN A 79 26.27 18.33 -4.21
CA ASN A 79 27.26 19.11 -3.47
C ASN A 79 27.57 20.47 -4.12
N LEU A 80 26.55 21.19 -4.63
CA LEU A 80 26.76 22.46 -5.36
C LEU A 80 27.54 23.54 -4.57
N HIS A 81 27.51 23.48 -3.24
CA HIS A 81 28.21 24.41 -2.37
C HIS A 81 29.70 24.09 -2.17
N ILE A 82 30.16 22.94 -2.69
CA ILE A 82 31.52 22.45 -2.48
C ILE A 82 32.39 22.83 -3.68
N ASN A 83 33.54 23.47 -3.40
CA ASN A 83 34.54 23.73 -4.43
C ASN A 83 35.35 22.46 -4.73
N PRO A 84 35.23 21.86 -5.93
CA PRO A 84 35.83 20.57 -6.23
C PRO A 84 37.35 20.61 -6.41
N VAL A 85 37.95 21.79 -6.57
CA VAL A 85 39.42 21.93 -6.64
C VAL A 85 40.08 22.20 -5.29
N SER A 86 39.30 22.38 -4.22
CA SER A 86 39.80 22.68 -2.87
C SER A 86 39.24 21.72 -1.81
N LEU A 87 39.17 20.44 -2.15
CA LEU A 87 38.69 19.38 -1.25
C LEU A 87 39.75 19.05 -0.19
N ARG A 88 39.31 18.82 1.05
CA ARG A 88 40.21 18.51 2.18
C ARG A 88 39.82 17.21 2.86
N PRO A 89 40.80 16.39 3.30
CA PRO A 89 40.51 15.27 4.20
C PRO A 89 39.73 15.74 5.44
N GLY A 90 38.77 14.95 5.88
CA GLY A 90 37.84 15.28 6.97
C GLY A 90 36.59 16.06 6.53
N GLN A 91 36.55 16.60 5.32
CA GLN A 91 35.35 17.24 4.78
C GLN A 91 34.24 16.21 4.52
N THR A 92 32.99 16.56 4.79
CA THR A 92 31.83 15.69 4.52
C THR A 92 31.20 16.05 3.18
N LEU A 93 30.92 15.02 2.36
CA LEU A 93 30.20 15.10 1.10
C LEU A 93 28.90 14.33 1.18
N LEU A 94 27.90 14.75 0.40
CA LEU A 94 26.75 13.90 0.09
C LEU A 94 27.09 13.01 -1.09
N VAL A 95 26.87 11.71 -0.95
CA VAL A 95 27.06 10.73 -2.02
C VAL A 95 25.72 10.06 -2.31
N PRO A 96 25.24 10.07 -3.57
CA PRO A 96 24.04 9.35 -3.95
C PRO A 96 24.16 7.86 -3.67
N LEU A 97 23.11 7.26 -3.14
CA LEU A 97 22.98 5.83 -2.95
C LEU A 97 21.67 5.39 -3.57
N ARG A 98 21.75 4.55 -4.59
CA ARG A 98 20.59 3.91 -5.21
C ARG A 98 20.05 2.84 -4.27
N ILE A 99 18.73 2.83 -4.09
CA ILE A 99 18.03 1.80 -3.32
C ILE A 99 17.67 0.64 -4.25
N THR A 100 18.26 -0.52 -3.97
CA THR A 100 18.06 -1.77 -4.73
C THR A 100 17.63 -2.94 -3.85
N TRP A 101 17.17 -2.66 -2.63
CA TRP A 101 16.74 -3.64 -1.63
C TRP A 101 15.44 -3.20 -0.98
N ARG A 102 14.70 -4.15 -0.41
CA ARG A 102 13.44 -3.90 0.27
C ARG A 102 13.66 -3.07 1.54
N ILE A 103 12.86 -2.03 1.70
CA ILE A 103 12.85 -1.12 2.86
C ILE A 103 11.93 -1.68 3.94
N VAL A 104 10.78 -2.22 3.52
CA VAL A 104 9.83 -2.98 4.35
C VAL A 104 10.41 -4.37 4.61
N GLN A 105 10.90 -4.63 5.83
CA GLN A 105 11.48 -5.93 6.17
C GLN A 105 10.43 -6.83 6.80
N LEU A 106 10.08 -7.93 6.11
CA LEU A 106 9.03 -8.86 6.50
C LEU A 106 9.56 -10.30 6.43
N PRO A 107 9.02 -11.23 7.23
CA PRO A 107 7.84 -11.08 8.11
C PRO A 107 8.13 -10.49 9.49
N GLU A 108 7.20 -9.67 10.00
CA GLU A 108 7.13 -9.20 11.39
C GLU A 108 5.67 -8.92 11.79
N ASN A 109 5.40 -8.72 13.08
CA ASN A 109 4.10 -8.20 13.52
C ASN A 109 3.92 -6.79 12.94
N TYR A 110 2.79 -6.55 12.27
CA TYR A 110 2.64 -5.38 11.41
C TYR A 110 1.43 -4.54 11.82
N ASP A 111 1.64 -3.71 12.85
CA ASP A 111 0.62 -2.80 13.36
C ASP A 111 0.57 -1.47 12.58
N TYR A 112 -0.33 -0.57 12.99
CA TYR A 112 -0.49 0.72 12.33
C TYR A 112 0.78 1.58 12.37
N GLU A 113 1.54 1.57 13.47
CA GLU A 113 2.72 2.43 13.62
C GLU A 113 3.86 1.93 12.74
N THR A 114 4.09 0.62 12.70
CA THR A 114 5.04 -0.02 11.77
C THR A 114 4.65 0.27 10.31
N MET A 115 3.36 0.19 9.97
CA MET A 115 2.88 0.53 8.63
C MET A 115 3.17 1.99 8.27
N MET A 116 2.90 2.94 9.16
CA MET A 116 3.10 4.37 8.92
C MET A 116 4.58 4.76 8.85
N ASP A 117 5.46 4.15 9.66
CA ASP A 117 6.92 4.29 9.52
C ASP A 117 7.39 3.86 8.13
N HIS A 118 6.94 2.67 7.70
CA HIS A 118 7.28 2.14 6.38
C HIS A 118 6.75 3.01 5.24
N ILE A 119 5.50 3.50 5.30
CA ILE A 119 4.96 4.44 4.32
C ILE A 119 5.82 5.70 4.27
N THR A 120 6.15 6.29 5.43
CA THR A 120 6.96 7.52 5.51
C THR A 120 8.35 7.33 4.88
N ARG A 121 9.02 6.20 5.19
CA ARG A 121 10.32 5.86 4.62
C ARG A 121 10.23 5.65 3.10
N LEU A 122 9.20 4.94 2.63
CA LEU A 122 8.96 4.75 1.20
C LEU A 122 8.70 6.08 0.49
N GLN A 123 7.88 6.99 1.03
CA GLN A 123 7.64 8.30 0.42
C GLN A 123 8.91 9.17 0.35
N GLY A 124 9.78 9.09 1.37
CA GLY A 124 11.07 9.78 1.35
C GLY A 124 12.00 9.30 0.22
N ILE A 125 11.93 8.02 -0.14
CA ILE A 125 12.73 7.40 -1.21
C ILE A 125 12.04 7.54 -2.58
N TYR A 126 10.71 7.47 -2.62
CA TYR A 126 9.88 7.44 -3.81
C TYR A 126 8.83 8.55 -3.76
N PRO A 127 9.18 9.84 -4.01
CA PRO A 127 8.26 10.94 -3.79
C PRO A 127 7.05 10.98 -4.74
N PHE A 128 7.03 10.16 -5.79
CA PHE A 128 5.86 9.92 -6.64
C PHE A 128 4.82 9.00 -5.97
N LEU A 129 5.14 8.32 -4.86
CA LEU A 129 4.17 7.64 -4.01
C LEU A 129 3.37 8.70 -3.25
N ARG A 130 2.15 8.95 -3.73
CA ARG A 130 1.26 9.92 -3.09
C ARG A 130 0.49 9.23 -1.97
N MET A 131 0.27 9.95 -0.88
CA MET A 131 -0.56 9.52 0.24
C MET A 131 -1.61 10.59 0.51
N THR A 132 -2.84 10.16 0.74
CA THR A 132 -3.93 11.02 1.23
C THR A 132 -4.67 10.29 2.34
N SER A 133 -5.28 11.00 3.28
CA SER A 133 -6.20 10.38 4.24
C SER A 133 -7.59 10.19 3.61
N ILE A 134 -8.22 9.03 3.83
CA ILE A 134 -9.61 8.78 3.41
C ILE A 134 -10.63 9.10 4.52
N GLY A 135 -10.15 9.27 5.74
CA GLY A 135 -10.97 9.42 6.93
C GLY A 135 -10.18 9.09 8.18
N HIS A 136 -10.86 9.00 9.31
CA HIS A 136 -10.27 8.63 10.58
C HIS A 136 -11.03 7.46 11.20
N THR A 137 -10.33 6.62 11.95
CA THR A 137 -10.93 5.56 12.75
C THR A 137 -11.70 6.13 13.95
N VAL A 138 -12.39 5.27 14.69
CA VAL A 138 -13.05 5.63 15.95
C VAL A 138 -12.10 6.27 16.96
N LEU A 139 -10.85 5.81 17.05
CA LEU A 139 -9.82 6.37 17.94
C LEU A 139 -9.06 7.55 17.30
N GLY A 140 -9.44 8.00 16.11
CA GLY A 140 -8.87 9.17 15.45
C GLY A 140 -7.57 8.90 14.69
N ARG A 141 -7.24 7.65 14.36
CA ARG A 141 -6.11 7.35 13.45
C ARG A 141 -6.50 7.65 12.03
N GLU A 142 -5.61 8.25 11.25
CA GLU A 142 -5.83 8.44 9.82
C GLU A 142 -5.88 7.08 9.11
N ILE A 143 -6.71 6.99 8.07
CA ILE A 143 -6.75 5.81 7.19
C ILE A 143 -6.07 6.20 5.88
N PRO A 144 -4.82 5.74 5.61
CA PRO A 144 -4.08 6.19 4.44
C PRO A 144 -4.57 5.50 3.15
N GLU A 145 -4.78 6.30 2.10
CA GLU A 145 -4.82 5.86 0.70
C GLU A 145 -3.48 6.20 0.05
N LEU A 146 -2.83 5.18 -0.51
CA LEU A 146 -1.61 5.28 -1.29
C LEU A 146 -1.95 5.23 -2.79
N LEU A 147 -1.37 6.14 -3.57
CA LEU A 147 -1.69 6.32 -4.99
C LEU A 147 -0.43 6.24 -5.85
N LEU A 148 -0.50 5.42 -6.90
CA LEU A 148 0.54 5.22 -7.90
C LEU A 148 -0.03 5.29 -9.31
N GLY A 149 0.74 5.88 -10.22
CA GLY A 149 0.35 6.04 -11.61
C GLY A 149 -0.68 7.15 -11.83
N PHE A 150 -1.08 7.29 -13.08
CA PHE A 150 -1.95 8.37 -13.56
C PHE A 150 -2.86 7.93 -14.72
N GLY A 151 -2.91 6.64 -15.02
CA GLY A 151 -3.70 6.13 -16.13
C GLY A 151 -5.19 6.00 -15.85
N GLU A 152 -5.95 5.73 -16.90
CA GLU A 152 -7.42 5.66 -16.86
C GLU A 152 -7.95 4.39 -16.18
N LYS A 153 -7.15 3.31 -16.14
CA LYS A 153 -7.51 2.09 -15.40
C LYS A 153 -7.40 2.34 -13.90
N ARG A 154 -8.52 2.70 -13.27
CA ARG A 154 -8.57 2.93 -11.81
C ARG A 154 -8.79 1.61 -11.09
N ILE A 155 -7.80 1.15 -10.33
CA ILE A 155 -7.82 -0.13 -9.63
C ILE A 155 -7.62 0.15 -8.14
N HIS A 156 -8.39 -0.52 -7.29
CA HIS A 156 -8.29 -0.35 -5.85
C HIS A 156 -8.02 -1.66 -5.11
N TYR A 157 -7.00 -1.66 -4.27
CA TYR A 157 -6.67 -2.73 -3.33
C TYR A 157 -6.90 -2.26 -1.90
N ASN A 158 -7.42 -3.13 -1.05
CA ASN A 158 -7.48 -2.86 0.38
C ASN A 158 -7.24 -4.12 1.22
N ALA A 159 -6.86 -3.93 2.47
CA ALA A 159 -6.51 -5.02 3.39
C ALA A 159 -6.94 -4.69 4.82
N SER A 160 -6.98 -5.72 5.66
CA SER A 160 -7.31 -5.63 7.09
C SER A 160 -8.63 -4.90 7.38
N PHE A 161 -9.69 -5.28 6.66
CA PHE A 161 -11.05 -5.01 7.13
C PHE A 161 -11.28 -5.69 8.49
N HIS A 162 -10.87 -6.96 8.58
CA HIS A 162 -10.88 -7.71 9.82
C HIS A 162 -9.55 -7.58 10.56
N ALA A 163 -9.61 -7.29 11.85
CA ALA A 163 -8.46 -7.00 12.69
C ALA A 163 -7.47 -8.18 12.82
N ASN A 164 -7.97 -9.41 12.95
CA ASN A 164 -7.13 -10.60 13.07
C ASN A 164 -6.57 -11.12 11.72
N GLU A 165 -6.83 -10.41 10.63
CA GLU A 165 -6.33 -10.71 9.28
C GLU A 165 -5.21 -9.74 8.88
N TRP A 166 -4.55 -9.13 9.88
CA TRP A 166 -3.55 -8.08 9.74
C TRP A 166 -2.35 -8.44 8.84
N ILE A 167 -2.08 -9.73 8.63
CA ILE A 167 -1.04 -10.19 7.70
C ILE A 167 -1.29 -9.72 6.26
N THR A 168 -2.55 -9.47 5.88
CA THR A 168 -2.92 -8.92 4.57
C THR A 168 -2.30 -7.54 4.34
N THR A 169 -2.22 -6.68 5.37
CA THR A 169 -1.50 -5.40 5.31
C THR A 169 -0.03 -5.59 5.00
N ALA A 170 0.64 -6.53 5.69
CA ALA A 170 2.05 -6.82 5.45
C ALA A 170 2.29 -7.30 4.00
N VAL A 171 1.44 -8.17 3.49
CA VAL A 171 1.51 -8.70 2.11
C VAL A 171 1.36 -7.58 1.08
N VAL A 172 0.37 -6.69 1.26
CA VAL A 172 0.17 -5.53 0.37
C VAL A 172 1.35 -4.56 0.44
N MET A 173 1.92 -4.33 1.63
CA MET A 173 3.06 -3.43 1.81
C MET A 173 4.36 -4.02 1.22
N ALA A 174 4.55 -5.34 1.25
CA ALA A 174 5.64 -6.02 0.56
C ALA A 174 5.52 -5.82 -0.97
N PHE A 175 4.33 -6.01 -1.52
CA PHE A 175 4.07 -5.79 -2.94
C PHE A 175 4.34 -4.33 -3.33
N LEU A 176 3.84 -3.37 -2.55
CA LEU A 176 4.09 -1.95 -2.77
C LEU A 176 5.60 -1.66 -2.84
N ASN A 177 6.39 -2.18 -1.90
CA ASN A 177 7.83 -1.97 -1.93
C ASN A 177 8.46 -2.54 -3.20
N ASP A 178 8.11 -3.77 -3.58
CA ASP A 178 8.67 -4.42 -4.77
C ASP A 178 8.27 -3.69 -6.05
N TYR A 179 7.03 -3.20 -6.12
CA TYR A 179 6.53 -2.38 -7.22
C TYR A 179 7.35 -1.08 -7.37
N LEU A 180 7.63 -0.38 -6.27
CA LEU A 180 8.44 0.85 -6.26
C LEU A 180 9.91 0.59 -6.66
N LEU A 181 10.49 -0.51 -6.15
CA LEU A 181 11.83 -0.93 -6.52
C LEU A 181 11.92 -1.24 -8.02
N ALA A 182 10.96 -1.99 -8.54
CA ALA A 182 10.91 -2.38 -9.94
C ALA A 182 10.81 -1.17 -10.88
N LEU A 183 9.95 -0.20 -10.54
CA LEU A 183 9.81 1.05 -11.30
C LEU A 183 11.11 1.87 -11.35
N THR A 184 11.79 2.02 -10.21
CA THR A 184 12.97 2.90 -10.11
C THR A 184 14.27 2.24 -10.56
N ASN A 185 14.31 0.91 -10.62
CA ASN A 185 15.46 0.15 -11.10
C ASN A 185 15.27 -0.43 -12.50
N GLY A 186 14.07 -0.29 -13.09
CA GLY A 186 13.77 -0.80 -14.43
C GLY A 186 13.81 -2.33 -14.52
N THR A 187 13.54 -3.02 -13.41
CA THR A 187 13.55 -4.49 -13.34
C THR A 187 12.13 -5.03 -13.42
N PRO A 188 11.87 -6.10 -14.19
CA PRO A 188 10.55 -6.71 -14.22
C PRO A 188 10.24 -7.48 -12.93
N ILE A 189 8.96 -7.68 -12.65
CA ILE A 189 8.48 -8.65 -11.64
C ILE A 189 7.78 -9.77 -12.39
N ARG A 190 8.22 -11.02 -12.22
CA ARG A 190 7.72 -12.18 -12.98
C ARG A 190 7.64 -11.90 -14.49
N GLU A 191 8.74 -11.35 -15.03
CA GLU A 191 8.89 -10.97 -16.45
C GLU A 191 7.98 -9.83 -16.94
N ILE A 192 7.15 -9.25 -16.07
CA ILE A 192 6.28 -8.13 -16.41
C ILE A 192 7.04 -6.82 -16.16
N ALA A 193 7.07 -5.93 -17.16
CA ALA A 193 7.60 -4.59 -17.01
C ALA A 193 6.57 -3.67 -16.33
N LEU A 194 6.98 -2.95 -15.28
CA LEU A 194 6.07 -2.22 -14.40
C LEU A 194 5.73 -0.81 -14.91
N PHE A 195 6.63 -0.18 -15.66
CA PHE A 195 6.41 1.20 -16.11
C PHE A 195 5.19 1.34 -17.05
N PRO A 196 4.98 0.45 -18.06
CA PRO A 196 3.75 0.48 -18.84
C PRO A 196 2.47 0.35 -18.00
N LEU A 197 2.53 -0.42 -16.92
CA LEU A 197 1.40 -0.56 -15.98
C LEU A 197 1.17 0.74 -15.19
N TYR A 198 2.23 1.39 -14.75
CA TYR A 198 2.17 2.69 -14.07
C TYR A 198 1.55 3.79 -14.94
N GLU A 199 1.84 3.80 -16.24
CA GLU A 199 1.25 4.76 -17.19
C GLU A 199 -0.24 4.48 -17.48
N GLN A 200 -0.62 3.20 -17.54
CA GLN A 200 -1.97 2.79 -17.92
C GLN A 200 -2.96 2.76 -16.75
N ALA A 201 -2.47 2.66 -15.52
CA ALA A 201 -3.30 2.53 -14.33
C ALA A 201 -3.09 3.65 -13.32
N LEU A 202 -4.17 3.97 -12.60
CA LEU A 202 -4.11 4.58 -11.29
C LEU A 202 -4.38 3.47 -10.28
N LEU A 203 -3.34 3.04 -9.57
CA LEU A 203 -3.42 2.09 -8.49
C LEU A 203 -3.65 2.83 -7.16
N SER A 204 -4.77 2.53 -6.51
CA SER A 204 -5.09 2.96 -5.15
C SER A 204 -4.95 1.80 -4.18
N ILE A 205 -4.34 2.04 -3.02
CA ILE A 205 -4.16 1.04 -1.97
C ILE A 205 -4.57 1.65 -0.62
N VAL A 206 -5.51 1.03 0.07
CA VAL A 206 -5.74 1.28 1.51
C VAL A 206 -5.18 0.08 2.28
N PRO A 207 -3.94 0.15 2.78
CA PRO A 207 -3.23 -1.01 3.30
C PRO A 207 -3.84 -1.56 4.59
N MET A 208 -4.55 -0.73 5.36
CA MET A 208 -5.19 -1.14 6.61
C MET A 208 -6.48 -0.35 6.82
N VAL A 209 -7.63 -1.01 6.63
CA VAL A 209 -8.95 -0.38 6.83
C VAL A 209 -9.29 -0.26 8.32
N ASN A 210 -8.87 -1.22 9.14
CA ASN A 210 -9.16 -1.28 10.58
C ASN A 210 -7.93 -1.06 11.49
N PRO A 211 -7.26 0.11 11.48
CA PRO A 211 -6.11 0.36 12.36
C PRO A 211 -6.35 0.09 13.84
N ASP A 212 -7.49 0.51 14.37
CA ASP A 212 -7.76 0.37 15.80
C ASP A 212 -7.93 -1.09 16.21
N GLY A 213 -8.62 -1.89 15.40
CA GLY A 213 -8.78 -3.32 15.63
C GLY A 213 -7.47 -4.09 15.47
N VAL A 214 -6.68 -3.80 14.43
CA VAL A 214 -5.37 -4.44 14.23
C VAL A 214 -4.44 -4.18 15.42
N ASN A 215 -4.37 -2.92 15.89
CA ASN A 215 -3.59 -2.59 17.08
C ASN A 215 -4.13 -3.28 18.33
N LEU A 216 -5.46 -3.45 18.48
CA LEU A 216 -6.05 -4.21 19.57
C LEU A 216 -5.57 -5.67 19.57
N VAL A 217 -5.55 -6.32 18.40
CA VAL A 217 -5.08 -7.71 18.23
C VAL A 217 -3.60 -7.84 18.57
N LEU A 218 -2.74 -6.94 18.07
CA LEU A 218 -1.29 -7.06 18.20
C LEU A 218 -0.73 -6.52 19.51
N ASN A 219 -1.30 -5.45 20.05
CA ASN A 219 -0.75 -4.71 21.18
C ASN A 219 -1.64 -4.78 22.43
N GLY A 220 -2.85 -5.35 22.32
CA GLY A 220 -3.83 -5.38 23.39
C GLY A 220 -4.63 -4.08 23.52
N PRO A 221 -5.42 -3.93 24.60
CA PRO A 221 -6.39 -2.86 24.73
C PRO A 221 -5.70 -1.48 24.79
N PRO A 222 -6.31 -0.43 24.20
CA PRO A 222 -5.78 0.94 24.27
C PRO A 222 -5.53 1.37 25.71
N ALA A 223 -4.53 2.22 25.96
CA ALA A 223 -4.26 2.71 27.32
C ALA A 223 -5.35 3.68 27.83
N SER A 224 -6.01 4.39 26.93
CA SER A 224 -7.01 5.43 27.23
C SER A 224 -8.39 4.84 27.54
N GLU A 225 -9.03 5.40 28.56
CA GLU A 225 -10.45 5.17 28.81
C GLU A 225 -11.32 6.02 27.87
N PRO A 226 -12.56 5.59 27.53
CA PRO A 226 -13.21 4.35 28.00
C PRO A 226 -12.80 3.09 27.23
N TRP A 227 -11.97 3.23 26.19
CA TRP A 227 -11.72 2.13 25.23
C TRP A 227 -10.98 0.96 25.85
N ARG A 228 -10.08 1.21 26.81
CA ARG A 228 -9.41 0.14 27.57
C ARG A 228 -10.40 -0.83 28.21
N SER A 229 -11.33 -0.31 29.01
CA SER A 229 -12.30 -1.14 29.72
C SER A 229 -13.37 -1.69 28.78
N LYS A 230 -13.83 -0.86 27.83
CA LYS A 230 -14.89 -1.24 26.89
C LYS A 230 -14.48 -2.39 25.98
N THR A 231 -13.26 -2.44 25.46
CA THR A 231 -12.84 -3.56 24.60
C THR A 231 -12.70 -4.86 25.38
N ILE A 232 -12.28 -4.81 26.65
CA ILE A 232 -12.24 -5.98 27.53
C ILE A 232 -13.66 -6.50 27.80
N GLU A 233 -14.60 -5.60 28.13
CA GLU A 233 -16.02 -5.94 28.32
C GLU A 233 -16.62 -6.58 27.06
N LEU A 234 -16.43 -5.94 25.89
CA LEU A 234 -16.88 -6.48 24.61
C LEU A 234 -16.24 -7.83 24.26
N ASN A 235 -15.08 -8.14 24.83
CA ASN A 235 -14.39 -9.43 24.66
C ASN A 235 -14.70 -10.42 25.79
N ASN A 236 -15.83 -10.26 26.50
CA ASN A 236 -16.26 -11.11 27.61
C ASN A 236 -15.20 -11.23 28.72
N ASP A 237 -14.61 -10.10 29.10
CA ASP A 237 -13.52 -9.97 30.08
C ASP A 237 -12.21 -10.70 29.71
N SER A 238 -12.12 -11.24 28.49
CA SER A 238 -10.89 -11.82 27.96
C SER A 238 -9.88 -10.74 27.59
N ARG A 239 -8.62 -10.95 27.96
CA ARG A 239 -7.48 -10.14 27.52
C ARG A 239 -6.77 -10.71 26.30
N ASP A 240 -7.20 -11.87 25.82
CA ASP A 240 -6.75 -12.43 24.55
C ASP A 240 -7.62 -11.89 23.43
N PHE A 241 -7.04 -11.01 22.61
CA PHE A 241 -7.70 -10.37 21.47
C PHE A 241 -7.34 -11.04 20.14
N SER A 242 -6.61 -12.16 20.13
CA SER A 242 -6.18 -12.83 18.88
C SER A 242 -7.36 -13.19 17.96
N GLY A 243 -8.52 -13.50 18.53
CA GLY A 243 -9.76 -13.79 17.80
C GLY A 243 -10.58 -12.56 17.36
N TRP A 244 -10.16 -11.34 17.70
CA TRP A 244 -10.90 -10.11 17.43
C TRP A 244 -10.90 -9.77 15.93
N LYS A 245 -12.08 -9.70 15.33
CA LYS A 245 -12.31 -9.42 13.90
C LYS A 245 -12.79 -7.98 13.67
N ALA A 246 -13.66 -7.51 14.56
CA ALA A 246 -14.37 -6.24 14.45
C ALA A 246 -13.48 -4.98 14.53
N ASN A 247 -14.05 -3.79 14.31
CA ASN A 247 -13.43 -2.52 14.71
C ASN A 247 -13.41 -2.35 16.24
N ILE A 248 -12.89 -1.23 16.74
CA ILE A 248 -12.77 -0.99 18.19
C ILE A 248 -14.12 -0.91 18.93
N ARG A 249 -15.22 -0.66 18.21
CA ARG A 249 -16.58 -0.64 18.77
C ARG A 249 -17.23 -2.01 18.80
N GLY A 250 -16.56 -3.04 18.27
CA GLY A 250 -17.11 -4.38 18.17
C GLY A 250 -18.10 -4.54 17.03
N VAL A 251 -17.97 -3.74 15.95
CA VAL A 251 -18.75 -3.86 14.71
C VAL A 251 -17.88 -4.45 13.61
N ASP A 252 -18.41 -5.42 12.88
CA ASP A 252 -17.73 -5.98 11.71
C ASP A 252 -17.78 -5.00 10.54
N LEU A 253 -16.62 -4.51 10.11
CA LEU A 253 -16.54 -3.51 9.05
C LEU A 253 -16.92 -4.07 7.68
N ASN A 254 -16.79 -5.37 7.45
CA ASN A 254 -17.20 -5.98 6.18
C ASN A 254 -18.68 -6.38 6.18
N ASP A 255 -19.42 -6.13 7.27
CA ASP A 255 -20.88 -6.26 7.33
C ASP A 255 -21.57 -4.88 7.39
N GLN A 256 -20.88 -3.82 6.97
CA GLN A 256 -21.38 -2.43 7.05
C GLN A 256 -21.89 -1.87 5.72
N PHE A 257 -21.78 -2.59 4.60
CA PHE A 257 -22.17 -2.05 3.30
C PHE A 257 -23.62 -2.41 2.92
N PRO A 258 -24.35 -1.53 2.21
CA PRO A 258 -25.78 -1.69 1.94
C PRO A 258 -26.06 -2.67 0.79
N ALA A 259 -25.62 -3.91 0.92
CA ALA A 259 -25.87 -5.01 -0.01
C ALA A 259 -26.61 -6.15 0.70
N ARG A 260 -27.94 -6.10 0.71
CA ARG A 260 -28.78 -7.03 1.49
C ARG A 260 -28.43 -7.08 2.98
N TRP A 261 -28.05 -5.93 3.54
CA TRP A 261 -27.55 -5.84 4.92
C TRP A 261 -28.53 -6.38 5.97
N GLU A 262 -29.84 -6.23 5.74
CA GLU A 262 -30.87 -6.76 6.63
C GLU A 262 -30.82 -8.29 6.75
N LEU A 263 -30.39 -9.00 5.69
CA LEU A 263 -30.19 -10.45 5.70
C LEU A 263 -28.95 -10.82 6.52
N GLU A 264 -27.85 -10.07 6.36
CA GLU A 264 -26.62 -10.29 7.14
C GLU A 264 -26.87 -10.06 8.63
N LYS A 265 -27.55 -8.95 8.98
CA LYS A 265 -27.93 -8.66 10.36
C LYS A 265 -28.82 -9.73 10.98
N ALA A 266 -29.75 -10.31 10.22
CA ALA A 266 -30.70 -11.29 10.75
C ALA A 266 -30.04 -12.62 11.16
N ARG A 267 -28.88 -12.96 10.59
CA ARG A 267 -28.14 -14.20 10.89
C ARG A 267 -26.97 -14.01 11.86
N ASN A 268 -26.57 -12.77 12.10
CA ASN A 268 -25.40 -12.42 12.91
C ASN A 268 -25.77 -12.02 14.35
N PRO A 269 -24.79 -11.91 15.27
CA PRO A 269 -25.04 -11.45 16.63
C PRO A 269 -25.81 -10.13 16.68
N ALA A 270 -26.65 -9.97 17.72
CA ALA A 270 -27.47 -8.76 17.88
C ALA A 270 -26.79 -7.63 18.67
N GLN A 271 -25.60 -7.88 19.21
CA GLN A 271 -24.87 -6.95 20.08
C GLN A 271 -23.41 -6.83 19.63
N PRO A 272 -22.75 -5.66 19.85
CA PRO A 272 -21.34 -5.50 19.56
C PRO A 272 -20.48 -6.50 20.31
N GLY A 273 -19.38 -6.92 19.68
CA GLY A 273 -18.50 -7.93 20.24
C GLY A 273 -17.27 -8.18 19.36
N PRO A 274 -16.52 -9.26 19.61
CA PRO A 274 -15.26 -9.50 18.92
C PRO A 274 -15.44 -9.80 17.44
N ARG A 275 -16.61 -10.30 17.00
CA ARG A 275 -16.83 -10.77 15.63
C ARG A 275 -18.29 -10.60 15.18
N ASP A 276 -18.46 -10.43 13.87
CA ASP A 276 -19.69 -10.64 13.08
C ASP A 276 -20.90 -9.74 13.43
N TYR A 277 -20.81 -8.84 14.42
CA TYR A 277 -21.89 -7.88 14.67
C TYR A 277 -21.99 -6.84 13.53
N ALA A 278 -23.08 -6.90 12.77
CA ALA A 278 -23.28 -6.08 11.56
C ALA A 278 -23.61 -4.58 11.83
N GLY A 279 -23.76 -4.17 13.09
CA GLY A 279 -24.14 -2.80 13.45
C GLY A 279 -25.65 -2.54 13.51
N GLU A 280 -26.03 -1.29 13.80
CA GLU A 280 -27.43 -0.91 13.92
C GLU A 280 -28.12 -0.64 12.57
N ARG A 281 -27.35 -0.18 11.58
CA ARG A 281 -27.71 0.06 10.17
C ARG A 281 -26.42 0.06 9.31
N PRO A 282 -26.50 0.01 7.97
CA PRO A 282 -25.33 0.15 7.12
C PRO A 282 -24.62 1.50 7.35
N LEU A 283 -23.30 1.51 7.12
CA LEU A 283 -22.45 2.71 7.09
C LEU A 283 -22.60 3.58 8.35
N THR A 284 -22.46 2.98 9.53
CA THR A 284 -22.36 3.70 10.82
C THR A 284 -20.93 3.87 11.30
N GLU A 285 -20.06 2.94 10.94
CA GLU A 285 -18.67 2.98 11.37
C GLU A 285 -17.84 3.91 10.50
N PRO A 286 -16.99 4.78 11.10
CA PRO A 286 -16.26 5.79 10.35
C PRO A 286 -15.28 5.17 9.35
N GLU A 287 -14.72 3.99 9.64
CA GLU A 287 -13.86 3.26 8.70
C GLU A 287 -14.64 2.79 7.46
N ALA A 288 -15.85 2.25 7.65
CA ALA A 288 -16.71 1.80 6.55
C ALA A 288 -17.23 2.98 5.72
N ILE A 289 -17.62 4.08 6.37
CA ILE A 289 -18.02 5.34 5.71
C ILE A 289 -16.87 5.86 4.84
N ALA A 290 -15.65 5.91 5.38
CA ALA A 290 -14.48 6.38 4.64
C ALA A 290 -14.19 5.54 3.39
N MET A 291 -14.35 4.22 3.47
CA MET A 291 -14.22 3.31 2.33
C MET A 291 -15.34 3.50 1.29
N ALA A 292 -16.58 3.74 1.74
CA ALA A 292 -17.70 4.01 0.84
C ALA A 292 -17.52 5.33 0.08
N ASP A 293 -17.15 6.40 0.78
CA ASP A 293 -16.86 7.71 0.21
C ASP A 293 -15.69 7.64 -0.78
N LEU A 294 -14.68 6.81 -0.48
CA LEU A 294 -13.55 6.55 -1.36
C LEU A 294 -14.00 5.93 -2.69
N ILE A 295 -14.87 4.91 -2.66
CA ILE A 295 -15.38 4.28 -3.88
C ILE A 295 -16.16 5.30 -4.73
N ILE A 296 -17.04 6.07 -4.09
CA ILE A 296 -17.86 7.08 -4.76
C ILE A 296 -16.98 8.15 -5.42
N ARG A 297 -15.97 8.67 -4.70
CA ARG A 297 -15.15 9.79 -5.19
C ARG A 297 -14.16 9.40 -6.29
N ARG A 298 -13.70 8.14 -6.33
CA ARG A 298 -12.63 7.68 -7.23
C ARG A 298 -13.12 6.92 -8.45
N ASP A 299 -14.33 6.37 -8.42
CA ASP A 299 -14.94 5.66 -9.56
C ASP A 299 -14.04 4.54 -10.12
N TYR A 300 -13.73 3.55 -9.29
CA TYR A 300 -12.81 2.48 -9.69
C TYR A 300 -13.41 1.52 -10.72
N THR A 301 -12.59 1.06 -11.64
CA THR A 301 -12.95 0.04 -12.64
C THR A 301 -13.01 -1.37 -12.06
N ARG A 302 -12.27 -1.62 -10.96
CA ARG A 302 -12.32 -2.87 -10.19
C ARG A 302 -11.78 -2.69 -8.78
N VAL A 303 -12.19 -3.59 -7.88
CA VAL A 303 -11.74 -3.62 -6.48
C VAL A 303 -11.29 -5.03 -6.09
N LEU A 304 -10.20 -5.13 -5.32
CA LEU A 304 -9.73 -6.37 -4.70
C LEU A 304 -9.58 -6.13 -3.19
N ALA A 305 -10.44 -6.78 -2.40
CA ALA A 305 -10.39 -6.75 -0.95
C ALA A 305 -9.66 -7.99 -0.44
N PHE A 306 -8.53 -7.79 0.22
CA PHE A 306 -7.68 -8.87 0.73
C PHE A 306 -8.06 -9.20 2.17
N HIS A 307 -8.35 -10.48 2.38
CA HIS A 307 -8.76 -11.11 3.63
C HIS A 307 -7.91 -12.37 3.87
N THR A 308 -8.12 -13.02 5.00
CA THR A 308 -7.64 -14.39 5.25
C THR A 308 -8.80 -15.17 5.87
N GLN A 309 -9.09 -16.41 5.49
CA GLN A 309 -8.21 -17.40 4.88
C GLN A 309 -9.00 -18.45 4.08
N GLY A 310 -8.32 -19.16 3.18
CA GLY A 310 -8.89 -20.28 2.46
C GLY A 310 -8.21 -20.60 1.12
N GLU A 311 -7.36 -19.71 0.61
CA GLU A 311 -6.86 -19.72 -0.79
C GLU A 311 -8.03 -19.67 -1.80
N VAL A 312 -8.98 -18.78 -1.55
CA VAL A 312 -10.22 -18.64 -2.33
C VAL A 312 -10.38 -17.22 -2.86
N ILE A 313 -10.98 -17.10 -4.04
CA ILE A 313 -11.35 -15.81 -4.64
C ILE A 313 -12.87 -15.76 -4.84
N TYR A 314 -13.57 -15.01 -4.01
CA TYR A 314 -15.00 -14.74 -4.19
C TYR A 314 -15.22 -13.59 -5.17
N TRP A 315 -16.12 -13.76 -6.15
CA TRP A 315 -16.22 -12.80 -7.27
C TRP A 315 -17.63 -12.50 -7.78
N GLY A 316 -18.66 -13.20 -7.31
CA GLY A 316 -20.06 -12.94 -7.70
C GLY A 316 -20.90 -12.38 -6.56
N PHE A 317 -22.05 -11.81 -6.90
CA PHE A 317 -23.08 -11.40 -5.94
C PHE A 317 -24.44 -11.33 -6.64
N GLU A 318 -25.40 -12.19 -6.27
CA GLU A 318 -26.76 -12.25 -6.85
C GLU A 318 -26.84 -12.21 -8.40
N ASN A 319 -25.81 -12.73 -9.11
CA ASN A 319 -25.66 -12.62 -10.57
C ASN A 319 -25.61 -11.16 -11.09
N LEU A 320 -25.21 -10.23 -10.24
CA LEU A 320 -25.05 -8.80 -10.53
C LEU A 320 -23.65 -8.48 -11.03
N GLU A 321 -22.68 -9.39 -10.86
CA GLU A 321 -21.34 -9.26 -11.39
C GLU A 321 -21.33 -9.23 -12.93
N PRO A 322 -20.52 -8.36 -13.55
CA PRO A 322 -20.52 -8.24 -14.99
C PRO A 322 -19.79 -9.45 -15.65
N PRO A 323 -20.12 -9.80 -16.90
CA PRO A 323 -19.58 -11.01 -17.56
C PRO A 323 -18.05 -11.07 -17.63
N GLU A 324 -17.37 -9.92 -17.74
CA GLU A 324 -15.91 -9.84 -17.76
C GLU A 324 -15.25 -10.30 -16.46
N SER A 325 -15.95 -10.28 -15.31
CA SER A 325 -15.43 -10.78 -14.03
C SER A 325 -14.95 -12.22 -14.11
N ALA A 326 -15.58 -13.04 -14.96
CA ALA A 326 -15.15 -14.42 -15.20
C ALA A 326 -13.77 -14.50 -15.89
N LYS A 327 -13.43 -13.53 -16.75
CA LYS A 327 -12.08 -13.45 -17.36
C LYS A 327 -11.05 -13.08 -16.31
N TYR A 328 -11.35 -12.09 -15.48
CA TYR A 328 -10.48 -11.65 -14.39
C TYR A 328 -10.20 -12.80 -13.43
N VAL A 329 -11.24 -13.41 -12.86
CA VAL A 329 -11.06 -14.41 -11.81
C VAL A 329 -10.32 -15.66 -12.28
N ARG A 330 -10.51 -16.08 -13.55
CA ARG A 330 -9.75 -17.20 -14.12
C ARG A 330 -8.26 -16.89 -14.16
N GLU A 331 -7.90 -15.66 -14.51
CA GLU A 331 -6.50 -15.26 -14.52
C GLU A 331 -5.95 -15.14 -13.10
N LEU A 332 -6.70 -14.53 -12.17
CA LEU A 332 -6.30 -14.43 -10.76
C LEU A 332 -6.04 -15.84 -10.17
N GLY A 333 -6.97 -16.78 -10.35
CA GLY A 333 -6.79 -18.16 -9.91
C GLY A 333 -5.64 -18.89 -10.61
N ARG A 334 -5.39 -18.62 -11.90
CA ARG A 334 -4.27 -19.23 -12.64
C ARG A 334 -2.91 -18.78 -12.10
N VAL A 335 -2.76 -17.50 -11.72
CA VAL A 335 -1.47 -16.95 -11.28
C VAL A 335 -1.16 -17.17 -9.80
N SER A 336 -2.18 -17.47 -8.98
CA SER A 336 -2.01 -17.75 -7.54
C SER A 336 -2.26 -19.20 -7.14
N GLY A 337 -2.99 -19.97 -7.94
CA GLY A 337 -3.50 -21.30 -7.55
C GLY A 337 -4.80 -21.26 -6.75
N TYR A 338 -5.37 -20.07 -6.47
CA TYR A 338 -6.53 -19.93 -5.60
C TYR A 338 -7.82 -20.31 -6.32
N GLU A 339 -8.77 -20.88 -5.58
CA GLU A 339 -10.03 -21.36 -6.13
C GLU A 339 -11.00 -20.20 -6.40
N PRO A 340 -11.46 -19.99 -7.66
CA PRO A 340 -12.51 -19.04 -7.95
C PRO A 340 -13.88 -19.55 -7.49
N VAL A 341 -14.50 -18.89 -6.51
CA VAL A 341 -15.84 -19.23 -6.02
C VAL A 341 -16.81 -18.12 -6.38
N ARG A 342 -17.80 -18.43 -7.23
CA ARG A 342 -18.74 -17.41 -7.73
C ARG A 342 -19.76 -16.99 -6.68
N THR A 343 -20.32 -17.96 -5.97
CA THR A 343 -21.46 -17.74 -5.07
C THR A 343 -21.15 -18.32 -3.71
N ILE A 344 -21.39 -17.51 -2.69
CA ILE A 344 -21.41 -17.89 -1.29
C ILE A 344 -22.63 -17.20 -0.65
N GLU A 345 -23.22 -17.82 0.37
CA GLU A 345 -24.27 -17.17 1.15
C GLU A 345 -23.61 -16.19 2.11
N SER A 346 -23.33 -14.98 1.63
CA SER A 346 -22.79 -13.85 2.39
C SER A 346 -23.33 -12.56 1.79
N TYR A 347 -23.61 -11.59 2.65
CA TYR A 347 -24.17 -10.29 2.27
C TYR A 347 -23.40 -9.18 2.99
N ALA A 348 -23.78 -7.93 2.73
CA ALA A 348 -23.22 -6.71 3.31
C ALA A 348 -21.71 -6.46 3.08
N GLY A 349 -21.04 -7.36 2.37
CA GLY A 349 -19.62 -7.28 2.01
C GLY A 349 -19.30 -6.05 1.18
N TYR A 350 -18.09 -5.51 1.35
CA TYR A 350 -17.56 -4.44 0.51
C TYR A 350 -17.62 -4.81 -0.98
N LYS A 351 -17.23 -6.04 -1.33
CA LYS A 351 -17.33 -6.60 -2.69
C LYS A 351 -18.78 -6.61 -3.18
N ASP A 352 -19.70 -7.08 -2.35
CA ASP A 352 -21.11 -7.26 -2.71
C ASP A 352 -21.74 -5.94 -3.09
N TRP A 353 -21.53 -4.93 -2.25
CA TRP A 353 -21.99 -3.57 -2.48
C TRP A 353 -21.38 -2.96 -3.74
N PHE A 354 -20.07 -3.13 -3.95
CA PHE A 354 -19.43 -2.65 -5.18
C PHE A 354 -20.03 -3.29 -6.44
N ILE A 355 -20.25 -4.61 -6.43
CA ILE A 355 -20.86 -5.33 -7.55
C ILE A 355 -22.32 -4.89 -7.76
N GLN A 356 -23.11 -4.78 -6.69
CA GLN A 356 -24.52 -4.42 -6.74
C GLN A 356 -24.75 -3.04 -7.37
N ASP A 357 -24.00 -2.04 -6.91
CA ASP A 357 -24.25 -0.64 -7.20
C ASP A 357 -23.48 -0.15 -8.45
N TRP A 358 -22.22 -0.59 -8.63
CA TRP A 358 -21.40 -0.17 -9.79
C TRP A 358 -21.45 -1.14 -10.96
N ARG A 359 -21.86 -2.39 -10.77
CA ARG A 359 -21.87 -3.43 -11.82
C ARG A 359 -20.49 -3.62 -12.45
N ARG A 360 -19.46 -3.59 -11.61
CA ARG A 360 -18.05 -3.70 -11.99
C ARG A 360 -17.39 -4.89 -11.28
N PRO A 361 -16.26 -5.40 -11.81
CA PRO A 361 -15.55 -6.51 -11.19
C PRO A 361 -15.08 -6.21 -9.76
N GLY A 362 -15.57 -6.96 -8.80
CA GLY A 362 -15.15 -6.91 -7.40
C GLY A 362 -14.73 -8.30 -6.92
N PHE A 363 -13.67 -8.36 -6.11
CA PHE A 363 -13.11 -9.62 -5.64
C PHE A 363 -12.80 -9.55 -4.14
N THR A 364 -13.13 -10.61 -3.42
CA THR A 364 -12.64 -10.88 -2.06
C THR A 364 -11.59 -11.98 -2.19
N ILE A 365 -10.36 -11.69 -1.79
CA ILE A 365 -9.21 -12.59 -1.91
C ILE A 365 -8.87 -13.12 -0.51
N GLU A 366 -9.17 -14.38 -0.24
CA GLU A 366 -8.87 -15.05 1.03
C GLU A 366 -7.48 -15.70 0.97
N LEU A 367 -6.48 -14.99 1.50
CA LEU A 367 -5.08 -15.40 1.49
C LEU A 367 -4.78 -16.52 2.52
N GLY A 368 -3.87 -17.42 2.17
CA GLY A 368 -3.33 -18.45 3.07
C GLY A 368 -4.38 -19.41 3.65
N ARG A 369 -3.95 -20.26 4.60
CA ARG A 369 -4.82 -21.29 5.22
C ARG A 369 -4.62 -21.45 6.73
N GLY A 370 -5.73 -21.77 7.40
CA GLY A 370 -5.81 -22.42 8.71
C GLY A 370 -5.94 -21.56 9.96
N VAL A 371 -7.01 -20.81 10.24
CA VAL A 371 -7.28 -20.10 11.52
C VAL A 371 -6.46 -18.83 11.76
N ASN A 372 -7.18 -17.71 11.76
CA ASN A 372 -6.62 -16.39 12.01
C ASN A 372 -6.33 -16.15 13.51
N PRO A 373 -5.28 -15.38 13.85
CA PRO A 373 -4.31 -14.79 12.95
C PRO A 373 -3.39 -15.86 12.32
N LEU A 374 -3.21 -15.82 11.00
CA LEU A 374 -2.33 -16.76 10.32
C LEU A 374 -0.87 -16.57 10.82
N PRO A 375 -0.11 -17.66 11.02
CA PRO A 375 1.25 -17.55 11.51
C PRO A 375 2.17 -16.91 10.46
N LEU A 376 3.09 -16.06 10.91
CA LEU A 376 4.08 -15.39 10.06
C LEU A 376 4.96 -16.35 9.25
N SER A 377 5.06 -17.62 9.65
CA SER A 377 5.75 -18.66 8.87
C SER A 377 5.12 -18.89 7.49
N GLN A 378 3.82 -18.59 7.31
CA GLN A 378 3.15 -18.66 6.01
C GLN A 378 3.39 -17.43 5.12
N PHE A 379 3.98 -16.36 5.65
CA PHE A 379 4.07 -15.07 4.94
C PHE A 379 4.69 -15.17 3.55
N ASN A 380 5.82 -15.90 3.42
CA ASN A 380 6.53 -15.97 2.14
C ASN A 380 5.70 -16.72 1.08
N GLU A 381 5.02 -17.79 1.46
CA GLU A 381 4.14 -18.54 0.56
C GLU A 381 2.95 -17.69 0.13
N ILE A 382 2.25 -17.09 1.09
CA ILE A 382 1.14 -16.16 0.85
C ILE A 382 1.58 -15.02 -0.08
N TYR A 383 2.75 -14.43 0.16
CA TYR A 383 3.25 -13.32 -0.65
C TYR A 383 3.52 -13.75 -2.10
N GLU A 384 4.14 -14.92 -2.31
CA GLU A 384 4.38 -15.42 -3.66
C GLU A 384 3.08 -15.73 -4.40
N GLU A 385 2.08 -16.30 -3.75
CA GLU A 385 0.77 -16.53 -4.37
C GLU A 385 0.05 -15.20 -4.70
N ALA A 386 0.04 -14.27 -3.74
CA ALA A 386 -0.59 -12.96 -3.88
C ALA A 386 0.10 -12.07 -4.93
N LEU A 387 1.42 -12.22 -5.14
CA LEU A 387 2.18 -11.45 -6.12
C LEU A 387 1.62 -11.58 -7.54
N GLY A 388 1.16 -12.78 -7.91
CA GLY A 388 0.46 -13.01 -9.17
C GLY A 388 -0.83 -12.20 -9.26
N ILE A 389 -1.65 -12.24 -8.21
CA ILE A 389 -2.93 -11.53 -8.12
C ILE A 389 -2.72 -10.02 -8.25
N PHE A 390 -1.74 -9.47 -7.52
CA PHE A 390 -1.45 -8.03 -7.58
C PHE A 390 -1.06 -7.56 -8.98
N LEU A 391 -0.23 -8.32 -9.69
CA LEU A 391 0.16 -7.98 -11.06
C LEU A 391 -1.04 -8.11 -12.01
N ALA A 392 -1.80 -9.20 -11.90
CA ALA A 392 -2.97 -9.47 -12.73
C ALA A 392 -4.09 -8.44 -12.56
N GLY A 393 -4.31 -7.94 -11.35
CA GLY A 393 -5.26 -6.86 -11.12
C GLY A 393 -4.90 -5.57 -11.87
N ILE A 394 -3.62 -5.36 -12.22
CA ILE A 394 -3.14 -4.17 -12.92
C ILE A 394 -3.07 -4.37 -14.44
N TYR A 395 -2.52 -5.48 -14.93
CA TYR A 395 -2.32 -5.66 -16.38
C TYR A 395 -3.61 -6.01 -17.15
N LEU A 396 -4.60 -6.63 -16.49
CA LEU A 396 -5.91 -6.91 -17.09
C LEU A 396 -6.78 -5.63 -17.20
#